data_AF-A0AA88HWM4-F1
#
_entry.id   AF-A0AA88HWM4-F1
#
_cell.length_a   1.000
_cell.length_b   1.000
_cell.length_c   1.000
_cell.angle_alpha   90.00
_cell.angle_beta   90.00
_cell.angle_gamma   90.00
#
_symmetry.space_group_name_H-M   'P 1'
#
loop_
_entity.id
_entity.type
_entity.pdbx_description
1 polymer ?
#
loop_
_entity_poly.entity_id
_entity_poly.type
_entity_poly.pdbx_seq_one_letter_code
_entity_poly.pdbx_strand_id
1 'polypeptide(L)'
;MLQLQPYDYQLQFQPGSEIPAASVLSHLHLPDIDKKLETEIYVYVHQIYRYLPISDEKIARIQEESAKDSQLSILLKTIHEGWPKCKKTCHSEARLF
;
A
#
# COMPACT_ATOMS: atom_id res chain seq x y z
N MET A 1 15.92 2.13 -9.94
CA MET A 1 15.24 0.87 -10.34
C MET A 1 15.40 -0.13 -9.21
N LEU A 2 14.32 -0.55 -8.55
CA LEU A 2 14.37 -1.60 -7.53
C LEU A 2 14.63 -2.92 -8.25
N GLN A 3 15.89 -3.33 -8.33
CA GLN A 3 16.24 -4.67 -8.77
C GLN A 3 15.99 -5.61 -7.59
N LEU A 4 15.56 -6.84 -7.88
CA LEU A 4 15.62 -7.91 -6.90
C LEU A 4 17.06 -7.94 -6.38
N GLN A 5 17.21 -7.70 -5.08
CA GLN A 5 18.53 -7.69 -4.44
C GLN A 5 19.24 -9.02 -4.78
N PRO A 6 20.58 -9.04 -4.88
CA PRO A 6 21.36 -10.20 -5.32
C PRO A 6 21.36 -11.31 -4.26
N TYR A 7 20.18 -11.86 -4.01
CA TYR A 7 19.96 -13.06 -3.22
C TYR A 7 19.70 -14.19 -4.21
N ASP A 8 20.24 -15.36 -3.91
CA ASP A 8 19.85 -16.58 -4.58
C ASP A 8 18.51 -17.03 -3.97
N TYR A 9 17.42 -16.87 -4.71
CA TYR A 9 16.08 -17.23 -4.25
C TYR A 9 15.31 -18.01 -5.30
N GLN A 10 14.46 -18.92 -4.82
CA GLN A 10 13.51 -19.65 -5.64
C GLN A 10 12.11 -19.10 -5.39
N LEU A 11 11.48 -18.58 -6.45
CA LEU A 11 10.12 -18.08 -6.36
C LEU A 11 9.14 -19.26 -6.38
N GLN A 12 8.35 -19.41 -5.31
CA GLN A 12 7.31 -20.41 -5.21
C GLN A 12 5.99 -19.73 -4.89
N PHE A 13 4.93 -20.13 -5.60
CA PHE A 13 3.58 -19.68 -5.27
C PHE A 13 3.09 -20.41 -4.03
N GLN A 14 2.60 -19.66 -3.05
CA GLN A 14 1.99 -20.22 -1.87
C GLN A 14 0.64 -19.55 -1.60
N PRO A 15 -0.46 -20.33 -1.47
CA PRO A 15 -1.78 -19.78 -1.17
C PRO A 15 -1.78 -19.03 0.17
N GLY A 16 -2.54 -17.93 0.26
CA GLY A 16 -2.59 -17.11 1.48
C GLY A 16 -3.06 -17.85 2.73
N SER A 17 -3.83 -18.94 2.58
CA SER A 17 -4.22 -19.84 3.68
C SER A 17 -3.04 -20.52 4.36
N GLU A 18 -1.92 -20.67 3.66
CA GLU A 18 -0.72 -21.35 4.13
C GLU A 18 0.35 -20.38 4.66
N ILE A 19 0.10 -19.06 4.59
CA ILE A 19 1.03 -18.02 5.08
C ILE A 19 0.36 -17.18 6.19
N PRO A 20 -0.10 -17.82 7.29
CA PRO A 20 -0.83 -17.10 8.34
C PRO A 20 0.04 -16.05 9.03
N ALA A 21 1.35 -16.28 9.14
CA ALA A 21 2.27 -15.33 9.76
C ALA A 21 2.41 -14.04 8.92
N ALA A 22 2.64 -14.15 7.61
CA ALA A 22 2.74 -12.97 6.76
C ALA A 22 1.42 -12.21 6.69
N SER A 23 0.29 -12.94 6.61
CA SER A 23 -1.05 -12.33 6.65
C SER A 23 -1.30 -11.60 7.97
N VAL A 24 -0.96 -12.20 9.11
CA VAL A 24 -1.08 -11.53 10.42
C VAL A 24 -0.19 -10.30 10.49
N LEU A 25 1.07 -10.39 10.07
CA LEU A 25 2.01 -9.27 10.15
C LEU A 25 1.67 -8.14 9.17
N SER A 26 1.07 -8.44 8.01
CA SER A 26 0.64 -7.43 7.03
C SER A 26 -0.65 -6.72 7.44
N HIS A 27 -1.56 -7.43 8.12
CA HIS A 27 -2.90 -6.90 8.46
C HIS A 27 -3.00 -6.39 9.91
N LEU A 28 -2.19 -6.91 10.84
CA LEU A 28 -2.17 -6.52 12.25
C LEU A 28 -0.88 -5.76 12.54
N HIS A 29 -0.85 -4.50 12.10
CA HIS A 29 0.22 -3.59 12.50
C HIS A 29 0.11 -3.29 14.00
N LEU A 30 1.25 -3.28 14.69
CA LEU A 30 1.28 -2.85 16.08
C LEU A 30 0.96 -1.34 16.14
N PRO A 31 0.20 -0.88 17.15
CA PRO A 31 -0.13 0.53 17.29
C PRO A 31 1.09 1.39 17.67
N ASP A 32 2.15 0.76 18.18
CA ASP A 32 3.40 1.42 18.54
C ASP A 32 4.34 1.42 17.32
N ILE A 33 4.17 2.43 16.47
CA ILE A 33 5.03 2.63 15.30
C ILE A 33 6.30 3.31 15.80
N ASP A 34 7.44 2.64 15.67
CA ASP A 34 8.75 3.24 15.92
C ASP A 34 8.91 4.48 15.02
N LYS A 35 8.96 5.68 15.63
CA LYS A 35 9.13 6.96 14.91
C LYS A 35 10.40 6.98 14.05
N LYS A 36 11.42 6.21 14.44
CA LYS A 36 12.63 6.06 13.64
C LYS A 36 12.35 5.27 12.37
N LEU A 37 11.60 4.16 12.47
CA LEU A 37 11.17 3.36 11.33
C LEU A 37 10.29 4.17 10.37
N GLU A 38 9.38 5.00 10.88
CA GLU A 38 8.55 5.89 10.06
C GLU A 38 9.41 6.86 9.23
N THR A 39 10.43 7.44 9.84
CA THR A 39 11.37 8.34 9.17
C THR A 39 12.15 7.61 8.08
N GLU A 40 12.63 6.40 8.36
CA GLU A 40 13.35 5.56 7.39
C GLU A 40 12.47 5.18 6.19
N ILE A 41 11.21 4.80 6.43
CA ILE A 41 10.23 4.50 5.38
C ILE A 41 9.98 5.75 4.52
N TYR A 42 9.82 6.92 5.13
CA TYR A 42 9.60 8.17 4.41
C TYR A 42 10.77 8.50 3.47
N VAL A 43 12.01 8.36 3.95
CA VAL A 43 13.22 8.55 3.14
C VAL A 43 13.26 7.55 1.97
N TYR A 44 12.92 6.30 2.23
CA TYR A 44 12.90 5.25 1.21
C TYR A 44 11.84 5.52 0.12
N VAL A 45 10.65 5.97 0.50
CA VAL A 45 9.58 6.35 -0.45
C VAL A 45 10.04 7.51 -1.33
N HIS A 46 10.65 8.54 -0.76
CA HIS A 46 11.22 9.65 -1.54
C HIS A 46 12.33 9.20 -2.49
N GLN A 47 13.15 8.26 -2.06
CA GLN A 47 14.17 7.66 -2.89
C GLN A 47 13.54 6.93 -4.09
N ILE A 48 12.50 6.12 -3.87
CA ILE A 48 11.78 5.44 -4.95
C ILE A 48 11.19 6.46 -5.91
N TYR A 49 10.49 7.48 -5.40
CA TYR A 49 9.87 8.51 -6.23
C TYR A 49 10.90 9.21 -7.13
N ARG A 50 12.06 9.58 -6.56
CA ARG A 50 13.14 10.26 -7.28
C ARG A 50 13.81 9.41 -8.36
N TYR A 51 13.88 8.09 -8.17
CA TYR A 51 14.55 7.18 -9.11
C TYR A 51 13.59 6.34 -9.96
N LEU A 52 12.29 6.62 -9.89
CA LEU A 52 11.29 5.96 -10.71
C LEU A 52 11.46 6.45 -12.16
N PRO A 53 11.65 5.57 -13.15
CA PRO A 53 11.86 5.97 -14.54
C PRO A 53 10.52 6.33 -15.20
N ILE A 54 9.81 7.31 -14.65
CA ILE A 54 8.54 7.82 -15.14
C ILE A 54 8.68 9.33 -15.34
N SER A 55 8.07 9.88 -16.39
CA SER A 55 8.05 11.33 -16.61
C SER A 55 7.07 12.01 -15.68
N ASP A 56 7.36 13.27 -15.31
CA ASP A 56 6.47 14.09 -14.48
C ASP A 56 5.06 14.21 -15.10
N GLU A 57 4.97 14.30 -16.43
CA GLU A 57 3.70 14.31 -17.15
C GLU A 57 2.86 13.04 -16.91
N LYS A 58 3.51 11.86 -16.89
CA LYS A 58 2.82 10.59 -16.61
C LYS A 58 2.40 10.51 -15.15
N ILE A 59 3.22 11.01 -14.22
CA ILE A 59 2.84 11.11 -12.81
C ILE A 59 1.60 12.00 -12.66
N ALA A 60 1.61 13.20 -13.26
CA ALA A 60 0.50 14.14 -13.22
C ALA A 60 -0.78 13.52 -13.80
N ARG A 61 -0.69 12.79 -14.91
CA ARG A 61 -1.82 12.06 -15.47
C ARG A 61 -2.34 10.97 -14.53
N ILE A 62 -1.47 10.19 -13.90
CA ILE A 62 -1.90 9.17 -12.92
C ILE A 62 -2.63 9.85 -11.76
N GLN A 63 -2.12 10.97 -11.25
CA GLN A 63 -2.76 11.73 -10.18
C GLN A 63 -4.15 12.24 -10.61
N GLU A 64 -4.26 12.80 -11.81
CA GLU A 64 -5.51 13.32 -12.35
C GLU A 64 -6.56 12.20 -12.53
N GLU A 65 -6.17 11.09 -13.15
CA GLU A 65 -7.09 9.96 -13.36
C GLU A 65 -7.46 9.29 -12.03
N SER A 66 -6.52 9.20 -11.07
CA SER A 66 -6.81 8.69 -9.72
C SER A 66 -7.77 9.61 -8.95
N ALA A 67 -7.69 10.92 -9.15
CA ALA A 67 -8.60 11.88 -8.51
C ALA A 67 -10.01 11.84 -9.10
N LYS A 68 -10.15 11.43 -10.38
CA LYS A 68 -11.46 11.20 -11.03
C LYS A 68 -12.12 9.89 -10.57
N ASP A 69 -11.34 8.95 -10.02
CA ASP A 69 -11.84 7.70 -9.50
C ASP A 69 -12.49 7.90 -8.12
N SER A 70 -13.83 7.85 -8.10
CA SER A 70 -14.63 8.00 -6.88
C SER A 70 -14.39 6.87 -5.90
N GLN A 71 -14.21 5.65 -6.39
CA GLN A 71 -13.98 4.48 -5.57
C GLN A 71 -12.64 4.57 -4.86
N LEU A 72 -11.59 4.97 -5.58
CA LEU A 72 -10.25 5.18 -5.02
C LEU A 72 -10.26 6.32 -3.99
N SER A 73 -10.99 7.40 -4.27
CA SER A 73 -11.15 8.52 -3.33
C SER A 73 -11.83 8.10 -2.03
N ILE A 74 -12.89 7.29 -2.10
CA ILE A 74 -13.60 6.76 -0.93
C ILE A 74 -12.71 5.79 -0.15
N LEU A 75 -11.95 4.95 -0.84
CA LEU A 75 -11.00 4.02 -0.23
C LEU A 75 -9.91 4.77 0.53
N LEU A 76 -9.27 5.77 -0.09
CA LEU A 76 -8.25 6.61 0.55
C LEU A 76 -8.78 7.30 1.80
N LYS A 77 -10.00 7.86 1.71
CA LYS A 77 -10.67 8.48 2.86
C LYS A 77 -10.89 7.48 3.99
N THR A 78 -11.37 6.28 3.67
CA THR A 78 -11.60 5.21 4.65
C THR A 78 -10.30 4.74 5.30
N ILE A 79 -9.20 4.67 4.54
CA ILE A 79 -7.88 4.35 5.09
C ILE A 79 -7.41 5.43 6.06
N HIS A 80 -7.59 6.71 5.72
CA HIS A 80 -7.14 7.83 6.55
C HIS A 80 -8.01 8.05 7.79
N GLU A 81 -9.33 7.87 7.69
CA GLU A 81 -10.28 8.06 8.80
C GLU A 81 -10.47 6.79 9.64
N GLY A 82 -9.99 5.65 9.13
CA GLY A 82 -10.09 4.34 9.75
C GLY A 82 -11.25 3.50 9.22
N TRP A 83 -11.07 2.18 9.26
CA TRP A 83 -12.05 1.24 8.78
C TRP A 83 -13.27 1.13 9.71
N PRO A 84 -14.49 1.05 9.17
CA PRO A 84 -15.68 0.84 9.98
C PRO A 84 -15.66 -0.54 10.63
N LYS A 85 -16.05 -0.61 11.92
CA LYS A 85 -16.04 -1.85 12.72
C LYS A 85 -16.93 -2.95 12.14
N CYS A 86 -17.98 -2.58 11.40
CA CYS A 86 -18.93 -3.50 10.80
C CYS A 86 -18.84 -3.43 9.28
N LYS A 87 -18.69 -4.58 8.61
CA LYS A 87 -18.68 -4.65 7.13
C LYS A 87 -19.95 -4.06 6.50
N LYS A 88 -21.10 -4.15 7.20
CA LYS A 88 -22.40 -3.60 6.79
C LYS A 88 -22.44 -2.06 6.77
N THR A 89 -21.55 -1.38 7.49
CA THR A 89 -21.46 0.08 7.51
C THR A 89 -20.35 0.61 6.60
N CYS A 90 -19.58 -0.29 5.96
CA CYS A 90 -18.60 0.10 4.94
C CYS A 90 -19.30 0.57 3.66
N HIS A 91 -18.77 1.61 3.02
CA HIS A 91 -19.29 2.12 1.75
C HIS A 91 -19.25 1.00 0.68
N SER A 92 -20.28 0.88 -0.15
CA SER A 92 -20.40 -0.21 -1.13
C SER A 92 -19.18 -0.32 -2.05
N GLU A 93 -18.63 0.82 -2.47
CA GLU A 93 -17.45 0.88 -3.34
C GLU A 93 -16.15 0.47 -2.63
N ALA A 94 -16.05 0.70 -1.31
CA ALA A 94 -14.88 0.30 -0.52
C ALA A 94 -14.93 -1.19 -0.10
N ARG A 95 -16.09 -1.87 -0.20
CA ARG A 95 -16.23 -3.31 0.13
C ARG A 95 -15.62 -4.26 -0.89
N LEU A 96 -15.25 -3.75 -2.06
CA LEU A 96 -14.66 -4.53 -3.15
C LEU A 96 -13.15 -4.77 -2.95
N PHE A 97 -12.55 -4.09 -1.97
CA PHE A 97 -11.17 -4.28 -1.51
C PHE A 97 -11.19 -5.00 -0.15
#